data_AF-A0A2J8IQ52-F1
#
_entry.id   AF-A0A2J8IQ52-F1
#
_cell.length_a   1.000
_cell.length_b   1.000
_cell.length_c   1.000
_cell.angle_alpha   90.00
_cell.angle_beta   90.00
_cell.angle_gamma   90.00
#
_symmetry.space_group_name_H-M   'P 1'
#
loop_
_entity.id
_entity.type
_entity.pdbx_description
1 polymer ?
#
loop_
_entity_poly.entity_id
_entity_poly.type
_entity_poly.pdbx_seq_one_letter_code
_entity_poly.pdbx_strand_id
1 'polypeptide(L)'
;RRPVLGCRELVFRNLSKILPALCHDITDWVVGTRVKSAQLLRVLLLHAEDHATQHLEVVLRTLFQACTDEEAAVVQSCTRSAELVGTFVSPEVFLKLILSTLKKTPSASGLLVLASAMRGCPREALQPHLAAVATELAQAHICQASENDLYLERLLLCVQALVSVCHEDCGVASLQLMDVLLTIVALAGATGLRDKAQETMDSLAMVEGVSGCQDLYRKHIGPLLERVTASHLDWTAHSPELLQFSVIVAQSGPALGEALPHVVPTLRACLQPSQDPQMRLKLFSILSTVLLRAADTINSQGQFPSYLETVTKDILAPNLQWHAGRTAAAIRTAAVSCLWALTSSEVLSAEQIRDVQETLMPQVLTTLEEDSKMTRLISCRIINTFLKTSGGMTDPEKLIKIYPELLKRLDDVSNDVRMAAASTLVTWLQCVKGANAKSYYQSSVQYLYRELLVHLDDPERAIQDAILEVLKEGSGLFPDLLVRETEPSSTSTARPPTASSSCSMCRPCQLHSDHAGLSHSTPLSPPEPEFVAFKSHKQGTSVPAVRL
;
A
#
# COMPACT_ATOMS: atom_id res chain seq x y z
N ARG A 1 -25.52 -16.90 38.44
CA ARG A 1 -25.42 -17.05 39.91
C ARG A 1 -24.71 -18.37 40.18
N ARG A 2 -23.71 -18.39 41.07
CA ARG A 2 -22.98 -19.63 41.42
C ARG A 2 -23.97 -20.62 42.07
N PRO A 3 -24.00 -21.90 41.65
CA PRO A 3 -24.92 -22.89 42.23
C PRO A 3 -24.62 -23.20 43.69
N VAL A 4 -25.65 -23.63 44.44
CA VAL A 4 -25.48 -24.07 45.85
C VAL A 4 -24.63 -25.35 45.93
N LEU A 5 -23.95 -25.55 47.06
CA LEU A 5 -23.01 -26.65 47.25
C LEU A 5 -23.64 -28.03 46.96
N GLY A 6 -24.87 -28.27 47.41
CA GLY A 6 -25.56 -29.55 47.18
C GLY A 6 -25.73 -29.88 45.69
N CYS A 7 -26.04 -28.90 44.85
CA CYS A 7 -26.16 -29.10 43.41
C CYS A 7 -24.81 -29.36 42.75
N ARG A 8 -23.75 -28.68 43.21
CA ARG A 8 -22.37 -28.89 42.72
C ARG A 8 -21.90 -30.29 43.04
N GLU A 9 -22.10 -30.74 44.28
CA GLU A 9 -21.74 -32.08 44.74
C GLU A 9 -22.49 -33.18 43.97
N LEU A 10 -23.78 -32.96 43.68
CA LEU A 10 -24.58 -33.89 42.90
C LEU A 10 -24.06 -34.03 41.47
N VAL A 11 -23.71 -32.91 40.82
CA VAL A 11 -23.13 -32.92 39.47
C VAL A 11 -21.77 -33.59 39.48
N PHE A 12 -20.88 -33.21 40.40
CA PHE A 12 -19.55 -33.80 40.52
C PHE A 12 -19.60 -35.34 40.57
N ARG A 13 -20.43 -35.91 41.45
CA ARG A 13 -20.56 -37.37 41.62
C ARG A 13 -21.10 -38.12 40.40
N ASN A 14 -21.75 -37.42 39.47
CA ASN A 14 -22.43 -38.02 38.33
C ASN A 14 -21.92 -37.52 36.97
N LEU A 15 -20.95 -36.60 36.95
CA LEU A 15 -20.49 -35.96 35.73
C LEU A 15 -19.94 -36.98 34.72
N SER A 16 -19.13 -37.93 35.20
CA SER A 16 -18.58 -39.02 34.38
C SER A 16 -19.64 -39.91 33.72
N LYS A 17 -20.83 -40.01 34.31
CA LYS A 17 -21.96 -40.81 33.79
C LYS A 17 -22.80 -40.03 32.78
N ILE A 18 -22.94 -38.72 32.97
CA ILE A 18 -23.79 -37.86 32.16
C ILE A 18 -23.05 -37.38 30.91
N LEU A 19 -21.79 -36.99 31.08
CA LEU A 19 -21.02 -36.27 30.06
C LEU A 19 -20.85 -37.05 28.74
N PRO A 20 -20.57 -38.38 28.72
CA PRO A 20 -20.41 -39.10 27.46
C PRO A 20 -21.66 -39.09 26.57
N ALA A 21 -22.84 -39.32 27.16
CA ALA A 21 -24.11 -39.28 26.42
C ALA A 21 -24.42 -37.87 25.94
N LEU A 22 -24.22 -36.87 26.80
CA LEU A 22 -24.42 -35.47 26.42
C LEU A 22 -23.52 -35.03 25.26
N CYS A 23 -22.25 -35.42 25.30
CA CYS A 23 -21.29 -35.12 24.24
C CYS A 23 -21.69 -35.74 22.90
N HIS A 24 -22.31 -36.92 22.91
CA HIS A 24 -22.90 -37.53 21.71
C HIS A 24 -24.09 -36.70 21.19
N ASP A 25 -25.01 -36.33 22.08
CA ASP A 25 -26.23 -35.59 21.75
C ASP A 25 -25.95 -34.17 21.20
N ILE A 26 -24.84 -33.54 21.61
CA ILE A 26 -24.40 -32.24 21.07
C ILE A 26 -24.09 -32.33 19.57
N THR A 27 -23.75 -33.52 19.08
CA THR A 27 -23.38 -33.76 17.68
C THR A 27 -24.46 -34.51 16.91
N ASP A 28 -25.66 -34.65 17.49
CA ASP A 28 -26.78 -35.38 16.89
C ASP A 28 -27.33 -34.67 15.64
N TRP A 29 -27.93 -35.43 14.73
CA TRP A 29 -28.49 -34.85 13.49
C TRP A 29 -29.73 -33.97 13.78
N VAL A 30 -30.42 -34.14 14.91
CA VAL A 30 -31.58 -33.34 15.32
C VAL A 30 -31.14 -32.04 15.97
N VAL A 31 -31.45 -30.91 15.31
CA VAL A 31 -31.12 -29.54 15.76
C VAL A 31 -31.57 -29.26 17.21
N GLY A 32 -32.82 -29.60 17.54
CA GLY A 32 -33.38 -29.37 18.89
C GLY A 32 -32.60 -30.09 19.99
N THR A 33 -32.14 -31.31 19.71
CA THR A 33 -31.29 -32.10 20.61
C THR A 33 -29.94 -31.42 20.80
N ARG A 34 -29.25 -31.05 19.72
CA ARG A 34 -27.95 -30.35 19.79
C ARG A 34 -28.02 -29.08 20.62
N VAL A 35 -29.03 -28.23 20.37
CA VAL A 35 -29.22 -26.96 21.09
C VAL A 35 -29.42 -27.19 22.58
N LYS A 36 -30.30 -28.13 22.97
CA LYS A 36 -30.57 -28.41 24.39
C LYS A 36 -29.39 -29.06 25.08
N SER A 37 -28.67 -29.94 24.41
CA SER A 37 -27.49 -30.60 24.94
C SER A 37 -26.33 -29.61 25.12
N ALA A 38 -26.12 -28.69 24.18
CA ALA A 38 -25.12 -27.62 24.31
C ALA A 38 -25.44 -26.66 25.48
N GLN A 39 -26.72 -26.32 25.67
CA GLN A 39 -27.19 -25.53 26.82
C GLN A 39 -26.95 -26.27 28.14
N LEU A 40 -27.22 -27.59 28.17
CA LEU A 40 -27.00 -28.42 29.35
C LEU A 40 -25.51 -28.56 29.69
N LEU A 41 -24.62 -28.68 28.70
CA LEU A 41 -23.17 -28.74 28.93
C LEU A 41 -22.68 -27.50 29.68
N ARG A 42 -23.12 -26.31 29.26
CA ARG A 42 -22.82 -25.05 29.96
C ARG A 42 -23.25 -25.10 31.43
N VAL A 43 -24.46 -25.60 31.69
CA VAL A 43 -24.97 -25.72 33.07
C VAL A 43 -24.13 -26.71 33.87
N LEU A 44 -23.79 -27.86 33.31
CA LEU A 44 -22.97 -28.86 34.00
C LEU A 44 -21.58 -28.33 34.33
N LEU A 45 -20.91 -27.65 33.40
CA LEU A 45 -19.59 -27.06 33.64
C LEU A 45 -19.63 -25.99 34.74
N LEU A 46 -20.68 -25.18 34.79
CA LEU A 46 -20.88 -24.20 35.87
C LEU A 46 -21.03 -24.87 37.25
N HIS A 47 -21.55 -26.09 37.31
CA HIS A 47 -21.70 -26.85 38.57
C HIS A 47 -20.45 -27.68 38.90
N ALA A 48 -19.79 -28.22 37.89
CA ALA A 48 -18.58 -29.03 38.03
C ALA A 48 -17.38 -28.20 38.48
N GLU A 49 -17.30 -26.94 38.05
CA GLU A 49 -16.16 -26.06 38.31
C GLU A 49 -14.82 -26.76 37.97
N ASP A 50 -13.87 -26.75 38.89
CA ASP A 50 -12.53 -27.33 38.76
C ASP A 50 -12.53 -28.85 38.53
N HIS A 51 -13.59 -29.55 38.91
CA HIS A 51 -13.74 -30.99 38.69
C HIS A 51 -13.91 -31.33 37.20
N ALA A 52 -14.22 -30.35 36.34
CA ALA A 52 -14.22 -30.52 34.89
C ALA A 52 -12.83 -30.89 34.34
N THR A 53 -11.74 -30.59 35.06
CA THR A 53 -10.35 -30.89 34.66
C THR A 53 -10.15 -32.36 34.28
N GLN A 54 -10.76 -33.29 35.02
CA GLN A 54 -10.63 -34.74 34.78
C GLN A 54 -11.31 -35.21 33.48
N HIS A 55 -12.22 -34.40 32.94
CA HIS A 55 -13.00 -34.69 31.74
C HIS A 55 -12.65 -33.80 30.56
N LEU A 56 -11.61 -32.96 30.72
CA LEU A 56 -11.32 -31.86 29.82
C LEU A 56 -11.08 -32.31 28.38
N GLU A 57 -10.42 -33.44 28.16
CA GLU A 57 -10.16 -33.95 26.81
C GLU A 57 -11.45 -34.26 26.04
N VAL A 58 -12.42 -34.91 26.70
CA VAL A 58 -13.74 -35.21 26.10
C VAL A 58 -14.52 -33.92 25.85
N VAL A 59 -14.50 -33.00 26.82
CA VAL A 59 -15.16 -31.69 26.69
C VAL A 59 -14.57 -30.91 25.51
N LEU A 60 -13.26 -30.76 25.43
CA LEU A 60 -12.60 -30.00 24.36
C LEU A 60 -12.84 -30.61 22.99
N ARG A 61 -12.77 -31.95 22.87
CA ARG A 61 -13.10 -32.63 21.61
C ARG A 61 -14.52 -32.32 21.14
N THR A 62 -15.49 -32.37 22.06
CA THR A 62 -16.89 -32.00 21.76
C THR A 62 -17.01 -30.52 21.40
N LEU A 63 -16.33 -29.62 22.10
CA LEU A 63 -16.35 -28.19 21.79
C LEU A 63 -15.73 -27.88 20.42
N PHE A 64 -14.63 -28.52 20.05
CA PHE A 64 -14.02 -28.34 18.73
C PHE A 64 -14.94 -28.74 17.58
N GLN A 65 -15.76 -29.78 17.77
CA GLN A 65 -16.75 -30.21 16.79
C GLN A 65 -18.00 -29.33 16.82
N ALA A 66 -18.55 -29.03 18.01
CA ALA A 66 -19.78 -28.26 18.14
C ALA A 66 -19.63 -26.79 17.73
N CYS A 67 -18.41 -26.24 17.81
CA CYS A 67 -18.14 -24.87 17.34
C CYS A 67 -18.08 -24.74 15.81
N THR A 68 -18.22 -25.82 15.05
CA THR A 68 -18.42 -25.78 13.58
C THR A 68 -19.89 -25.93 13.18
N ASP A 69 -20.83 -25.95 14.14
CA ASP A 69 -22.26 -26.14 13.87
C ASP A 69 -22.83 -24.96 13.05
N GLU A 70 -23.78 -25.28 12.18
CA GLU A 70 -24.52 -24.30 11.39
C GLU A 70 -25.46 -23.47 12.29
N GLU A 71 -25.90 -24.04 13.40
CA GLU A 71 -26.80 -23.41 14.35
C GLU A 71 -26.05 -22.49 15.33
N ALA A 72 -26.21 -21.18 15.16
CA ALA A 72 -25.56 -20.18 16.01
C ALA A 72 -25.83 -20.37 17.52
N ALA A 73 -26.99 -20.92 17.90
CA ALA A 73 -27.34 -21.21 19.29
C ALA A 73 -26.46 -22.31 19.92
N VAL A 74 -26.05 -23.31 19.14
CA VAL A 74 -25.11 -24.35 19.58
C VAL A 74 -23.73 -23.73 19.78
N VAL A 75 -23.22 -23.02 18.77
CA VAL A 75 -21.91 -22.35 18.82
C VAL A 75 -21.84 -21.36 19.98
N GLN A 76 -22.89 -20.57 20.22
CA GLN A 76 -22.96 -19.63 21.34
C GLN A 76 -22.90 -20.35 22.70
N SER A 77 -23.64 -21.45 22.86
CA SER A 77 -23.66 -22.23 24.10
C SER A 77 -22.32 -22.91 24.37
N CYS A 78 -21.67 -23.44 23.33
CA CYS A 78 -20.34 -24.04 23.39
C CYS A 78 -19.25 -23.00 23.65
N THR A 79 -19.34 -21.82 23.05
CA THR A 79 -18.45 -20.68 23.35
C THR A 79 -18.52 -20.29 24.83
N ARG A 80 -19.73 -20.18 25.40
CA ARG A 80 -19.89 -19.93 26.85
C ARG A 80 -19.42 -21.11 27.70
N SER A 81 -19.49 -22.33 27.20
CA SER A 81 -18.95 -23.51 27.88
C SER A 81 -17.42 -23.47 27.92
N ALA A 82 -16.77 -23.06 26.83
CA ALA A 82 -15.32 -22.86 26.77
C ALA A 82 -14.86 -21.72 27.71
N GLU A 83 -15.61 -20.61 27.81
CA GLU A 83 -15.33 -19.58 28.81
C GLU A 83 -15.37 -20.15 30.25
N LEU A 84 -16.33 -21.01 30.58
CA LEU A 84 -16.37 -21.65 31.90
C LEU A 84 -15.19 -22.59 32.15
N VAL A 85 -14.68 -23.26 31.11
CA VAL A 85 -13.41 -24.01 31.20
C VAL A 85 -12.29 -23.06 31.60
N GLY A 86 -12.16 -21.91 30.94
CA GLY A 86 -11.19 -20.89 31.30
C GLY A 86 -11.33 -20.32 32.72
N THR A 87 -12.57 -20.21 33.20
CA THR A 87 -12.87 -19.69 34.55
C THR A 87 -12.47 -20.66 35.66
N PHE A 88 -12.62 -21.97 35.46
CA PHE A 88 -12.49 -22.95 36.53
C PHE A 88 -11.31 -23.92 36.39
N VAL A 89 -10.77 -24.10 35.18
CA VAL A 89 -9.68 -25.03 34.91
C VAL A 89 -8.38 -24.27 34.72
N SER A 90 -7.28 -24.80 35.27
CA SER A 90 -5.96 -24.20 35.14
C SER A 90 -5.56 -23.98 33.66
N PRO A 91 -5.10 -22.77 33.29
CA PRO A 91 -4.59 -22.49 31.94
C PRO A 91 -3.49 -23.43 31.49
N GLU A 92 -2.60 -23.86 32.38
CA GLU A 92 -1.55 -24.84 32.05
C GLU A 92 -2.13 -26.11 31.40
N VAL A 93 -3.26 -26.60 31.91
CA VAL A 93 -3.88 -27.85 31.46
C VAL A 93 -4.59 -27.66 30.11
N PHE A 94 -5.50 -26.68 30.01
CA PHE A 94 -6.26 -26.52 28.78
C PHE A 94 -5.39 -25.97 27.64
N LEU A 95 -4.44 -25.08 27.90
CA LEU A 95 -3.54 -24.58 26.86
C LEU A 95 -2.69 -25.70 26.28
N LYS A 96 -2.18 -26.61 27.11
CA LYS A 96 -1.43 -27.79 26.64
C LYS A 96 -2.25 -28.64 25.67
N LEU A 97 -3.53 -28.90 25.97
CA LEU A 97 -4.40 -29.71 25.11
C LEU A 97 -4.83 -28.97 23.84
N ILE A 98 -5.26 -27.71 23.97
CA ILE A 98 -5.74 -26.91 22.83
C ILE A 98 -4.59 -26.58 21.87
N LEU A 99 -3.47 -26.06 22.38
CA LEU A 99 -2.31 -25.73 21.55
C LEU A 99 -1.70 -26.97 20.91
N SER A 100 -1.64 -28.12 21.62
CA SER A 100 -1.19 -29.37 20.99
C SER A 100 -2.11 -29.83 19.86
N THR A 101 -3.41 -29.52 19.93
CA THR A 101 -4.36 -29.85 18.87
C THR A 101 -4.18 -28.91 17.68
N LEU A 102 -4.09 -27.59 17.92
CA LEU A 102 -3.85 -26.58 16.88
C LEU A 102 -2.52 -26.79 16.16
N LYS A 103 -1.46 -27.20 16.86
CA LYS A 103 -0.17 -27.58 16.27
C LYS A 103 -0.28 -28.68 15.22
N LYS A 104 -1.16 -29.65 15.46
CA LYS A 104 -1.36 -30.79 14.55
C LYS A 104 -2.33 -30.44 13.43
N THR A 105 -3.42 -29.76 13.76
CA THR A 105 -4.52 -29.44 12.86
C THR A 105 -5.10 -28.06 13.22
N PRO A 106 -4.55 -26.97 12.65
CA PRO A 106 -5.09 -25.64 12.82
C PRO A 106 -6.54 -25.58 12.34
N SER A 107 -7.44 -24.97 13.13
CA SER A 107 -8.85 -24.87 12.77
C SER A 107 -9.51 -23.65 13.38
N ALA A 108 -10.51 -23.08 12.67
CA ALA A 108 -11.26 -21.94 13.16
C ALA A 108 -12.00 -22.27 14.48
N SER A 109 -12.58 -23.46 14.61
CA SER A 109 -13.23 -23.88 15.86
C SER A 109 -12.24 -24.05 17.01
N GLY A 110 -11.04 -24.58 16.76
CA GLY A 110 -9.97 -24.66 17.75
C GLY A 110 -9.55 -23.29 18.27
N LEU A 111 -9.38 -22.31 17.38
CA LEU A 111 -9.09 -20.92 17.73
C LEU A 111 -10.26 -20.26 18.49
N LEU A 112 -11.51 -20.52 18.09
CA LEU A 112 -12.67 -20.01 18.82
C LEU A 112 -12.73 -20.55 20.25
N VAL A 113 -12.48 -21.85 20.44
CA VAL A 113 -12.43 -22.48 21.77
C VAL A 113 -11.28 -21.92 22.59
N LEU A 114 -10.09 -21.72 21.99
CA LEU A 114 -8.95 -21.09 22.64
C LEU A 114 -9.28 -19.67 23.11
N ALA A 115 -9.77 -18.81 22.20
CA ALA A 115 -10.16 -17.43 22.51
C ALA A 115 -11.19 -17.36 23.63
N SER A 116 -12.18 -18.26 23.59
CA SER A 116 -13.25 -18.33 24.58
C SER A 116 -12.73 -18.77 25.95
N ALA A 117 -11.89 -19.80 26.01
CA ALA A 117 -11.25 -20.21 27.24
C ALA A 117 -10.39 -19.08 27.83
N MET A 118 -9.53 -18.44 27.04
CA MET A 118 -8.71 -17.32 27.53
C MET A 118 -9.56 -16.16 28.05
N ARG A 119 -10.65 -15.81 27.36
CA ARG A 119 -11.58 -14.76 27.81
C ARG A 119 -12.23 -15.08 29.17
N GLY A 120 -12.44 -16.35 29.47
CA GLY A 120 -13.02 -16.80 30.73
C GLY A 120 -12.03 -16.80 31.90
N CYS A 121 -10.73 -16.65 31.65
CA CYS A 121 -9.71 -16.74 32.69
C CYS A 121 -9.67 -15.49 33.59
N PRO A 122 -9.35 -15.66 34.88
CA PRO A 122 -8.86 -14.55 35.68
C PRO A 122 -7.46 -14.14 35.20
N ARG A 123 -7.17 -12.84 35.27
CA ARG A 123 -5.91 -12.25 34.77
C ARG A 123 -4.69 -12.92 35.38
N GLU A 124 -4.70 -13.14 36.69
CA GLU A 124 -3.57 -13.70 37.45
C GLU A 124 -3.22 -15.13 37.03
N ALA A 125 -4.20 -15.90 36.55
CA ALA A 125 -3.97 -17.26 36.08
C ALA A 125 -3.45 -17.30 34.64
N LEU A 126 -3.88 -16.36 33.78
CA LEU A 126 -3.48 -16.34 32.37
C LEU A 126 -2.14 -15.65 32.14
N GLN A 127 -1.81 -14.65 32.95
CA GLN A 127 -0.62 -13.82 32.85
C GLN A 127 0.71 -14.61 32.73
N PRO A 128 0.96 -15.69 33.50
CA PRO A 128 2.17 -16.50 33.37
C PRO A 128 2.33 -17.21 32.02
N HIS A 129 1.23 -17.39 31.28
CA HIS A 129 1.21 -18.14 30.02
C HIS A 129 1.14 -17.23 28.79
N LEU A 130 0.87 -15.92 28.97
CA LEU A 130 0.68 -14.95 27.91
C LEU A 130 1.77 -14.99 26.84
N ALA A 131 3.04 -14.92 27.24
CA ALA A 131 4.17 -14.92 26.30
C ALA A 131 4.24 -16.21 25.47
N ALA A 132 4.00 -17.36 26.10
CA ALA A 132 4.01 -18.65 25.42
C ALA A 132 2.86 -18.77 24.42
N VAL A 133 1.65 -18.33 24.79
CA VAL A 133 0.49 -18.35 23.90
C VAL A 133 0.68 -17.41 22.72
N ALA A 134 1.09 -16.16 22.97
CA ALA A 134 1.33 -15.19 21.90
C ALA A 134 2.41 -15.67 20.93
N THR A 135 3.50 -16.24 21.44
CA THR A 135 4.58 -16.81 20.61
C THR A 135 4.08 -17.97 19.75
N GLU A 136 3.21 -18.82 20.30
CA GLU A 136 2.62 -19.93 19.57
C GLU A 136 1.67 -19.45 18.47
N LEU A 137 0.80 -18.47 18.78
CA LEU A 137 -0.11 -17.86 17.81
C LEU A 137 0.65 -17.19 16.65
N ALA A 138 1.81 -16.59 16.92
CA ALA A 138 2.67 -15.96 15.92
C ALA A 138 3.43 -16.96 15.02
N GLN A 139 3.43 -18.26 15.34
CA GLN A 139 4.09 -19.24 14.47
C GLN A 139 3.35 -19.36 13.13
N ALA A 140 4.10 -19.46 12.03
CA ALA A 140 3.53 -19.54 10.68
C ALA A 140 2.48 -20.65 10.53
N HIS A 141 2.69 -21.81 11.16
CA HIS A 141 1.74 -22.94 11.10
C HIS A 141 0.38 -22.64 11.76
N ILE A 142 0.24 -21.57 12.56
CA ILE A 142 -1.04 -21.08 13.07
C ILE A 142 -1.42 -19.79 12.35
N CYS A 143 -0.54 -18.79 12.37
CA CYS A 143 -0.87 -17.44 11.92
C CYS A 143 -1.13 -17.35 10.42
N GLN A 144 -0.48 -18.20 9.64
CA GLN A 144 -0.59 -18.25 8.17
C GLN A 144 -1.26 -19.55 7.70
N ALA A 145 -1.92 -20.30 8.60
CA ALA A 145 -2.49 -21.62 8.26
C ALA A 145 -3.62 -21.54 7.22
N SER A 146 -4.31 -20.41 7.12
CA SER A 146 -5.45 -20.21 6.22
C SER A 146 -5.72 -18.73 5.99
N GLU A 147 -6.01 -18.37 4.74
CA GLU A 147 -6.48 -17.04 4.31
C GLU A 147 -8.01 -16.86 4.46
N ASN A 148 -8.73 -17.90 4.87
CA ASN A 148 -10.18 -17.84 5.06
C ASN A 148 -10.55 -16.81 6.16
N ASP A 149 -11.46 -15.87 5.83
CA ASP A 149 -11.88 -14.80 6.73
C ASP A 149 -12.41 -15.30 8.08
N LEU A 150 -13.13 -16.43 8.13
CA LEU A 150 -13.60 -17.01 9.40
C LEU A 150 -12.41 -17.45 10.27
N TYR A 151 -11.40 -18.08 9.68
CA TYR A 151 -10.19 -18.48 10.40
C TYR A 151 -9.46 -17.27 10.99
N LEU A 152 -9.24 -16.24 10.16
CA LEU A 152 -8.59 -15.00 10.57
C LEU A 152 -9.41 -14.24 11.63
N GLU A 153 -10.74 -14.24 11.55
CA GLU A 153 -11.61 -13.69 12.59
C GLU A 153 -11.43 -14.43 13.92
N ARG A 154 -11.35 -15.76 13.93
CA ARG A 154 -11.12 -16.52 15.17
C ARG A 154 -9.70 -16.33 15.73
N LEU A 155 -8.71 -16.13 14.86
CA LEU A 155 -7.36 -15.76 15.27
C LEU A 155 -7.35 -14.37 15.93
N LEU A 156 -8.06 -13.40 15.34
CA LEU A 156 -8.23 -12.07 15.91
C LEU A 156 -8.88 -12.13 17.30
N LEU A 157 -9.91 -12.97 17.48
CA LEU A 157 -10.54 -13.18 18.79
C LEU A 157 -9.55 -13.69 19.86
N CYS A 158 -8.54 -14.48 19.47
CA CYS A 158 -7.49 -14.92 20.40
C CYS A 158 -6.67 -13.73 20.90
N VAL A 159 -6.23 -12.85 19.99
CA VAL A 159 -5.48 -11.64 20.33
C VAL A 159 -6.34 -10.70 21.19
N GLN A 160 -7.60 -10.47 20.80
CA GLN A 160 -8.53 -9.64 21.57
C GLN A 160 -8.77 -10.20 22.99
N ALA A 161 -8.88 -11.52 23.14
CA ALA A 161 -9.01 -12.15 24.45
C ALA A 161 -7.78 -11.87 25.32
N LEU A 162 -6.56 -12.06 24.79
CA LEU A 162 -5.31 -11.76 25.51
C LEU A 162 -5.23 -10.29 25.92
N VAL A 163 -5.46 -9.36 24.99
CA VAL A 163 -5.44 -7.90 25.26
C VAL A 163 -6.47 -7.52 26.33
N SER A 164 -7.68 -8.06 26.23
CA SER A 164 -8.77 -7.73 27.16
C SER A 164 -8.60 -8.29 28.57
N VAL A 165 -7.93 -9.43 28.74
CA VAL A 165 -7.75 -10.10 30.03
C VAL A 165 -6.44 -9.71 30.70
N CYS A 166 -5.36 -9.59 29.93
CA CYS A 166 -4.02 -9.37 30.47
C CYS A 166 -3.66 -7.88 30.58
N HIS A 167 -4.38 -6.98 29.90
CA HIS A 167 -4.15 -5.53 29.95
C HIS A 167 -2.66 -5.19 29.79
N GLU A 168 -2.06 -4.44 30.73
CA GLU A 168 -0.68 -3.97 30.67
C GLU A 168 0.37 -5.09 30.66
N ASP A 169 0.02 -6.31 31.08
CA ASP A 169 0.93 -7.46 30.97
C ASP A 169 1.24 -7.80 29.50
N CYS A 170 0.41 -7.37 28.54
CA CYS A 170 0.64 -7.55 27.10
C CYS A 170 1.98 -7.01 26.60
N GLY A 171 2.59 -6.06 27.33
CA GLY A 171 3.90 -5.51 26.98
C GLY A 171 5.00 -6.56 26.81
N VAL A 172 4.95 -7.70 27.54
CA VAL A 172 5.96 -8.78 27.43
C VAL A 172 5.87 -9.56 26.13
N ALA A 173 4.73 -9.51 25.44
CA ALA A 173 4.44 -10.26 24.23
C ALA A 173 3.95 -9.37 23.06
N SER A 174 4.15 -8.05 23.19
CA SER A 174 3.62 -7.05 22.26
C SER A 174 4.09 -7.27 20.83
N LEU A 175 5.36 -7.66 20.63
CA LEU A 175 5.91 -7.98 19.31
C LEU A 175 5.16 -9.15 18.64
N GLN A 176 4.88 -10.22 19.39
CA GLN A 176 4.21 -11.41 18.88
C GLN A 176 2.74 -11.12 18.58
N LEU A 177 2.05 -10.38 19.45
CA LEU A 177 0.66 -9.98 19.21
C LEU A 177 0.53 -9.05 18.00
N MET A 178 1.46 -8.10 17.87
CA MET A 178 1.54 -7.21 16.72
C MET A 178 1.79 -7.99 15.42
N ASP A 179 2.68 -8.98 15.42
CA ASP A 179 2.93 -9.83 14.25
C ASP A 179 1.67 -10.59 13.80
N VAL A 180 0.92 -11.15 14.75
CA VAL A 180 -0.35 -11.82 14.46
C VAL A 180 -1.36 -10.84 13.84
N LEU A 181 -1.50 -9.64 14.40
CA LEU A 181 -2.40 -8.61 13.87
C LEU A 181 -1.99 -8.16 12.47
N LEU A 182 -0.70 -7.93 12.21
CA LEU A 182 -0.19 -7.57 10.89
C LEU A 182 -0.43 -8.68 9.86
N THR A 183 -0.27 -9.93 10.28
CA THR A 183 -0.60 -11.09 9.43
C THR A 183 -2.07 -11.12 9.06
N ILE A 184 -2.97 -10.88 10.04
CA ILE A 184 -4.41 -10.78 9.77
C ILE A 184 -4.69 -9.64 8.79
N VAL A 185 -4.13 -8.45 9.00
CA VAL A 185 -4.30 -7.32 8.07
C VAL A 185 -3.77 -7.64 6.68
N ALA A 186 -2.65 -8.35 6.57
CA ALA A 186 -2.04 -8.73 5.31
C ALA A 186 -2.91 -9.72 4.51
N LEU A 187 -3.44 -10.74 5.18
CA LEU A 187 -4.19 -11.85 4.57
C LEU A 187 -5.69 -11.58 4.43
N ALA A 188 -6.27 -10.70 5.24
CA ALA A 188 -7.71 -10.44 5.23
C ALA A 188 -8.19 -9.93 3.85
N GLY A 189 -9.35 -10.43 3.41
CA GLY A 189 -10.01 -9.94 2.20
C GLY A 189 -10.55 -8.52 2.33
N ALA A 190 -11.44 -8.12 1.40
CA ALA A 190 -12.12 -6.81 1.43
C ALA A 190 -13.23 -6.70 2.51
N THR A 191 -13.14 -7.52 3.57
CA THR A 191 -14.07 -7.51 4.69
C THR A 191 -13.63 -6.47 5.73
N GLY A 192 -14.56 -6.02 6.59
CA GLY A 192 -14.26 -5.13 7.73
C GLY A 192 -13.35 -5.75 8.80
N LEU A 193 -12.69 -6.88 8.51
CA LEU A 193 -11.74 -7.55 9.39
C LEU A 193 -10.43 -6.76 9.54
N ARG A 194 -9.98 -6.09 8.47
CA ARG A 194 -8.79 -5.21 8.52
C ARG A 194 -9.00 -4.08 9.54
N ASP A 195 -10.19 -3.47 9.55
CA ASP A 195 -10.54 -2.38 10.47
C ASP A 195 -10.55 -2.89 11.92
N LYS A 196 -11.17 -4.05 12.18
CA LYS A 196 -11.17 -4.66 13.53
C LYS A 196 -9.76 -5.02 14.01
N ALA A 197 -8.89 -5.48 13.12
CA ALA A 197 -7.50 -5.77 13.46
C ALA A 197 -6.75 -4.48 13.80
N GLN A 198 -7.00 -3.39 13.09
CA GLN A 198 -6.45 -2.07 13.40
C GLN A 198 -6.96 -1.52 14.75
N GLU A 199 -8.27 -1.63 15.03
CA GLU A 199 -8.84 -1.27 16.34
C GLU A 199 -8.22 -2.09 17.49
N THR A 200 -7.89 -3.35 17.22
CA THR A 200 -7.20 -4.23 18.18
C THR A 200 -5.73 -3.83 18.35
N MET A 201 -5.07 -3.37 17.29
CA MET A 201 -3.72 -2.78 17.35
C MET A 201 -3.71 -1.53 18.24
N ASP A 202 -4.71 -0.66 18.10
CA ASP A 202 -4.86 0.52 18.95
C ASP A 202 -5.18 0.14 20.40
N SER A 203 -5.99 -0.91 20.61
CA SER A 203 -6.24 -1.46 21.95
C SER A 203 -4.96 -2.01 22.59
N LEU A 204 -4.11 -2.70 21.81
CA LEU A 204 -2.80 -3.19 22.26
C LEU A 204 -1.88 -2.02 22.67
N ALA A 205 -1.83 -0.96 21.85
CA ALA A 205 -1.07 0.25 22.13
C ALA A 205 -1.51 0.89 23.47
N MET A 206 -2.83 1.01 23.65
CA MET A 206 -3.43 1.58 24.85
C MET A 206 -3.11 0.79 26.11
N VAL A 207 -3.22 -0.55 26.08
CA VAL A 207 -2.93 -1.36 27.28
C VAL A 207 -1.44 -1.39 27.61
N GLU A 208 -0.56 -1.31 26.61
CA GLU A 208 0.89 -1.22 26.82
C GLU A 208 1.33 0.15 27.36
N GLY A 209 0.47 1.16 27.27
CA GLY A 209 0.75 2.52 27.73
C GLY A 209 1.53 3.35 26.72
N VAL A 210 1.49 3.00 25.42
CA VAL A 210 2.03 3.82 24.33
C VAL A 210 0.91 4.65 23.69
N SER A 211 1.24 5.77 23.03
CA SER A 211 0.25 6.77 22.64
C SER A 211 -0.66 6.35 21.47
N GLY A 212 -0.21 5.36 20.68
CA GLY A 212 -0.98 4.78 19.58
C GLY A 212 -0.19 3.74 18.80
N CYS A 213 -0.80 3.19 17.74
CA CYS A 213 -0.20 2.14 16.92
C CYS A 213 1.14 2.53 16.27
N GLN A 214 1.38 3.83 16.02
CA GLN A 214 2.66 4.32 15.47
C GLN A 214 3.84 4.08 16.42
N ASP A 215 3.61 4.18 17.74
CA ASP A 215 4.65 3.90 18.73
C ASP A 215 4.95 2.40 18.82
N LEU A 216 3.95 1.54 18.59
CA LEU A 216 4.16 0.09 18.46
C LEU A 216 5.06 -0.23 17.26
N TYR A 217 4.79 0.39 16.10
CA TYR A 217 5.67 0.27 14.94
C TYR A 217 7.08 0.74 15.28
N ARG A 218 7.25 1.93 15.87
CA ARG A 218 8.58 2.44 16.27
C ARG A 218 9.32 1.45 17.17
N LYS A 219 8.62 0.84 18.13
CA LYS A 219 9.21 -0.12 19.07
C LYS A 219 9.64 -1.43 18.40
N HIS A 220 8.87 -1.92 17.43
CA HIS A 220 8.98 -3.30 16.93
C HIS A 220 9.39 -3.44 15.46
N ILE A 221 9.54 -2.34 14.70
CA ILE A 221 9.75 -2.40 13.25
C ILE A 221 11.03 -3.14 12.84
N GLY A 222 12.11 -3.02 13.61
CA GLY A 222 13.36 -3.72 13.35
C GLY A 222 13.16 -5.25 13.38
N PRO A 223 12.79 -5.84 14.53
CA PRO A 223 12.52 -7.27 14.64
C PRO A 223 11.42 -7.79 13.70
N LEU A 224 10.40 -6.99 13.40
CA LEU A 224 9.35 -7.36 12.44
C LEU A 224 9.93 -7.49 11.03
N LEU A 225 10.68 -6.48 10.55
CA LEU A 225 11.27 -6.52 9.23
C LEU A 225 12.37 -7.57 9.11
N GLU A 226 13.19 -7.77 10.14
CA GLU A 226 14.19 -8.84 10.16
C GLU A 226 13.54 -10.21 9.93
N ARG A 227 12.44 -10.50 10.64
CA ARG A 227 11.69 -11.76 10.48
C ARG A 227 11.06 -11.88 9.10
N VAL A 228 10.30 -10.86 8.68
CA VAL A 228 9.53 -10.91 7.44
C VAL A 228 10.46 -10.99 6.22
N THR A 229 11.55 -10.22 6.21
CA THR A 229 12.47 -10.16 5.07
C THR A 229 13.48 -11.31 5.02
N ALA A 230 13.48 -12.22 5.99
CA ALA A 230 14.43 -13.34 6.04
C ALA A 230 14.40 -14.22 4.78
N SER A 231 13.23 -14.37 4.15
CA SER A 231 13.00 -15.19 2.94
C SER A 231 12.75 -14.37 1.67
N HIS A 232 13.11 -13.09 1.64
CA HIS A 232 12.72 -12.18 0.55
C HIS A 232 13.19 -12.58 -0.84
N LEU A 233 14.25 -13.40 -0.94
CA LEU A 233 14.77 -13.92 -2.21
C LEU A 233 13.86 -15.00 -2.82
N ASP A 234 13.03 -15.66 -2.01
CA ASP A 234 12.14 -16.75 -2.41
C ASP A 234 10.68 -16.30 -2.55
N TRP A 235 10.42 -14.99 -2.43
CA TRP A 235 9.07 -14.46 -2.50
C TRP A 235 8.43 -14.61 -3.88
N THR A 236 7.12 -14.84 -3.86
CA THR A 236 6.24 -14.78 -5.00
C THR A 236 5.15 -13.74 -4.74
N ALA A 237 4.33 -13.43 -5.74
CA ALA A 237 3.18 -12.52 -5.59
C ALA A 237 2.17 -12.94 -4.49
N HIS A 238 2.21 -14.20 -4.07
CA HIS A 238 1.31 -14.80 -3.09
C HIS A 238 1.98 -15.11 -1.74
N SER A 239 3.27 -14.80 -1.58
CA SER A 239 3.97 -15.09 -0.32
C SER A 239 3.39 -14.26 0.84
N PRO A 240 2.96 -14.88 1.96
CA PRO A 240 2.44 -14.17 3.13
C PRO A 240 3.40 -13.08 3.64
N GLU A 241 4.70 -13.34 3.60
CA GLU A 241 5.74 -12.42 4.04
C GLU A 241 5.80 -11.16 3.16
N LEU A 242 5.62 -11.29 1.84
CA LEU A 242 5.48 -10.14 0.95
C LEU A 242 4.25 -9.29 1.30
N LEU A 243 3.13 -9.95 1.64
CA LEU A 243 1.90 -9.27 2.05
C LEU A 243 2.08 -8.53 3.37
N GLN A 244 2.74 -9.16 4.35
CA GLN A 244 3.08 -8.53 5.63
C GLN A 244 4.05 -7.35 5.44
N PHE A 245 5.13 -7.53 4.67
CA PHE A 245 6.08 -6.47 4.33
C PHE A 245 5.36 -5.27 3.71
N SER A 246 4.43 -5.55 2.78
CA SER A 246 3.62 -4.53 2.12
C SER A 246 2.80 -3.70 3.11
N VAL A 247 2.16 -4.35 4.09
CA VAL A 247 1.40 -3.68 5.15
C VAL A 247 2.31 -2.86 6.05
N ILE A 248 3.44 -3.43 6.49
CA ILE A 248 4.41 -2.74 7.36
C ILE A 248 4.92 -1.48 6.68
N VAL A 249 5.37 -1.56 5.42
CA VAL A 249 5.89 -0.40 4.69
C VAL A 249 4.80 0.67 4.47
N ALA A 250 3.56 0.26 4.20
CA ALA A 250 2.46 1.20 3.96
C ALA A 250 1.94 1.90 5.23
N GLN A 251 2.00 1.24 6.40
CA GLN A 251 1.30 1.69 7.61
C GLN A 251 2.22 2.16 8.75
N SER A 252 3.52 1.85 8.70
CA SER A 252 4.48 2.17 9.77
C SER A 252 4.82 3.66 9.92
N GLY A 253 4.41 4.51 8.98
CA GLY A 253 4.58 5.95 9.07
C GLY A 253 6.05 6.34 9.32
N PRO A 254 6.33 7.25 10.27
CA PRO A 254 7.69 7.71 10.57
C PRO A 254 8.64 6.60 11.02
N ALA A 255 8.15 5.49 11.59
CA ALA A 255 9.01 4.40 12.04
C ALA A 255 9.78 3.75 10.86
N LEU A 256 9.26 3.85 9.63
CA LEU A 256 9.92 3.31 8.44
C LEU A 256 11.33 3.88 8.22
N GLY A 257 11.53 5.17 8.51
CA GLY A 257 12.81 5.84 8.36
C GLY A 257 13.92 5.31 9.28
N GLU A 258 13.57 4.59 10.36
CA GLU A 258 14.53 3.94 11.25
C GLU A 258 14.96 2.55 10.76
N ALA A 259 14.20 1.97 9.82
CA ALA A 259 14.41 0.61 9.34
C ALA A 259 14.88 0.52 7.87
N LEU A 260 15.38 1.62 7.30
CA LEU A 260 15.95 1.66 5.95
C LEU A 260 16.99 0.56 5.66
N PRO A 261 17.86 0.14 6.61
CA PRO A 261 18.80 -0.95 6.39
C PRO A 261 18.15 -2.30 6.05
N HIS A 262 16.88 -2.51 6.41
CA HIS A 262 16.11 -3.70 6.03
C HIS A 262 15.26 -3.44 4.77
N VAL A 263 14.65 -2.27 4.68
CA VAL A 263 13.70 -1.92 3.60
C VAL A 263 14.40 -1.79 2.26
N VAL A 264 15.48 -1.01 2.17
CA VAL A 264 16.11 -0.68 0.88
C VAL A 264 16.77 -1.91 0.24
N PRO A 265 17.54 -2.76 0.97
CA PRO A 265 18.09 -3.98 0.38
C PRO A 265 17.01 -4.97 -0.09
N THR A 266 15.91 -5.10 0.68
CA THR A 266 14.77 -5.94 0.30
C THR A 266 14.14 -5.44 -1.00
N LEU A 267 13.82 -4.14 -1.09
CA LEU A 267 13.29 -3.54 -2.32
C LEU A 267 14.26 -3.70 -3.49
N ARG A 268 15.57 -3.51 -3.26
CA ARG A 268 16.61 -3.71 -4.29
C ARG A 268 16.57 -5.13 -4.84
N ALA A 269 16.53 -6.15 -3.99
CA ALA A 269 16.51 -7.54 -4.42
C ALA A 269 15.21 -7.91 -5.15
N CYS A 270 14.06 -7.52 -4.60
CA CYS A 270 12.75 -7.89 -5.13
C CYS A 270 12.33 -7.08 -6.37
N LEU A 271 12.91 -5.89 -6.60
CA LEU A 271 12.60 -5.05 -7.76
C LEU A 271 13.50 -5.29 -8.97
N GLN A 272 14.34 -6.33 -8.98
CA GLN A 272 15.17 -6.63 -10.15
C GLN A 272 14.34 -7.11 -11.36
N PRO A 273 14.77 -6.84 -12.61
CA PRO A 273 14.07 -7.28 -13.81
C PRO A 273 13.81 -8.77 -13.93
N SER A 274 14.62 -9.61 -13.28
CA SER A 274 14.49 -11.07 -13.24
C SER A 274 13.41 -11.58 -12.29
N GLN A 275 12.88 -10.72 -11.41
CA GLN A 275 11.88 -11.10 -10.40
C GLN A 275 10.47 -11.09 -10.97
N ASP A 276 9.55 -11.75 -10.24
CA ASP A 276 8.14 -11.86 -10.60
C ASP A 276 7.50 -10.48 -10.89
N PRO A 277 6.90 -10.28 -12.07
CA PRO A 277 6.31 -8.99 -12.44
C PRO A 277 5.17 -8.52 -11.53
N GLN A 278 4.34 -9.43 -11.01
CA GLN A 278 3.20 -9.05 -10.16
C GLN A 278 3.69 -8.56 -8.79
N MET A 279 4.66 -9.26 -8.20
CA MET A 279 5.36 -8.82 -7.00
C MET A 279 5.99 -7.43 -7.19
N ARG A 280 6.71 -7.23 -8.30
CA ARG A 280 7.35 -5.93 -8.61
C ARG A 280 6.33 -4.80 -8.72
N LEU A 281 5.23 -5.00 -9.42
CA LEU A 281 4.15 -4.01 -9.53
C LEU A 281 3.58 -3.62 -8.16
N LYS A 282 3.37 -4.62 -7.29
CA LYS A 282 2.88 -4.39 -5.93
C LYS A 282 3.87 -3.58 -5.09
N LEU A 283 5.15 -3.94 -5.14
CA LEU A 283 6.20 -3.22 -4.41
C LEU A 283 6.40 -1.79 -4.93
N PHE A 284 6.38 -1.57 -6.25
CA PHE A 284 6.42 -0.20 -6.81
C PHE A 284 5.21 0.63 -6.40
N SER A 285 4.02 0.04 -6.37
CA SER A 285 2.82 0.73 -5.90
C SER A 285 3.02 1.26 -4.47
N ILE A 286 3.53 0.42 -3.57
CA ILE A 286 3.75 0.77 -2.17
C ILE A 286 4.89 1.80 -2.04
N LEU A 287 5.98 1.59 -2.79
CA LEU A 287 7.10 2.53 -2.84
C LEU A 287 6.65 3.93 -3.29
N SER A 288 5.81 4.01 -4.32
CA SER A 288 5.24 5.28 -4.77
C SER A 288 4.42 5.96 -3.66
N THR A 289 3.62 5.21 -2.92
CA THR A 289 2.81 5.75 -1.80
C THR A 289 3.68 6.32 -0.69
N VAL A 290 4.74 5.63 -0.28
CA VAL A 290 5.63 6.15 0.77
C VAL A 290 6.47 7.34 0.27
N LEU A 291 6.90 7.33 -0.99
CA LEU A 291 7.65 8.45 -1.56
C LEU A 291 6.82 9.74 -1.67
N LEU A 292 5.51 9.65 -1.94
CA LEU A 292 4.63 10.82 -1.95
C LEU A 292 4.56 11.53 -0.60
N ARG A 293 4.84 10.82 0.50
CA ARG A 293 4.91 11.36 1.86
C ARG A 293 6.28 11.09 2.47
N ALA A 294 7.36 11.26 1.69
CA ALA A 294 8.68 10.82 2.10
C ALA A 294 9.14 11.46 3.42
N ALA A 295 8.85 12.74 3.63
CA ALA A 295 9.20 13.46 4.87
C ALA A 295 8.57 12.83 6.13
N ASP A 296 7.35 12.32 6.02
CA ASP A 296 6.62 11.70 7.15
C ASP A 296 6.87 10.19 7.27
N THR A 297 7.61 9.59 6.32
CA THR A 297 7.74 8.13 6.23
C THR A 297 9.20 7.70 6.06
N ILE A 298 9.62 7.41 4.83
CA ILE A 298 10.93 6.83 4.51
C ILE A 298 12.10 7.77 4.82
N ASN A 299 11.87 9.09 4.83
CA ASN A 299 12.85 10.11 5.19
C ASN A 299 12.56 10.79 6.53
N SER A 300 11.76 10.20 7.41
CA SER A 300 11.45 10.78 8.73
C SER A 300 12.69 11.07 9.58
N GLN A 301 13.77 10.31 9.38
CA GLN A 301 15.06 10.47 10.05
C GLN A 301 16.07 11.32 9.25
N GLY A 302 15.70 11.84 8.08
CA GLY A 302 16.62 12.57 7.19
C GLY A 302 17.71 11.70 6.53
N GLN A 303 17.62 10.37 6.65
CA GLN A 303 18.66 9.43 6.21
C GLN A 303 18.42 8.86 4.81
N PHE A 304 17.21 9.01 4.25
CA PHE A 304 16.86 8.44 2.94
C PHE A 304 17.81 8.87 1.80
N PRO A 305 18.30 10.12 1.74
CA PRO A 305 19.21 10.51 0.66
C PRO A 305 20.51 9.71 0.59
N SER A 306 20.96 9.09 1.69
CA SER A 306 22.12 8.18 1.68
C SER A 306 21.90 6.92 0.84
N TYR A 307 20.64 6.56 0.59
CA TYR A 307 20.23 5.41 -0.24
C TYR A 307 19.85 5.82 -1.68
N LEU A 308 19.93 7.11 -2.02
CA LEU A 308 19.47 7.63 -3.30
C LEU A 308 20.19 6.96 -4.48
N GLU A 309 21.49 6.71 -4.35
CA GLU A 309 22.25 6.01 -5.39
C GLU A 309 21.69 4.61 -5.67
N THR A 310 21.40 3.83 -4.63
CA THR A 310 20.79 2.49 -4.76
C THR A 310 19.38 2.58 -5.35
N VAL A 311 18.55 3.50 -4.85
CA VAL A 311 17.19 3.68 -5.38
C VAL A 311 17.22 4.06 -6.86
N THR A 312 18.13 4.94 -7.25
CA THR A 312 18.20 5.42 -8.63
C THR A 312 18.84 4.40 -9.56
N LYS A 313 20.02 3.86 -9.23
CA LYS A 313 20.80 2.98 -10.11
C LYS A 313 20.37 1.52 -10.05
N ASP A 314 20.06 1.00 -8.88
CA ASP A 314 19.77 -0.42 -8.69
C ASP A 314 18.27 -0.75 -8.72
N ILE A 315 17.38 0.22 -8.42
CA ILE A 315 15.93 0.02 -8.39
C ILE A 315 15.24 0.66 -9.59
N LEU A 316 15.34 1.98 -9.79
CA LEU A 316 14.59 2.68 -10.82
C LEU A 316 15.16 2.46 -12.22
N ALA A 317 16.47 2.65 -12.42
CA ALA A 317 17.09 2.57 -13.75
C ALA A 317 16.81 1.23 -14.49
N PRO A 318 16.95 0.05 -13.86
CA PRO A 318 16.68 -1.23 -14.54
C PRO A 318 15.21 -1.40 -14.93
N ASN A 319 14.30 -0.77 -14.17
CA ASN A 319 12.85 -0.88 -14.38
C ASN A 319 12.29 0.18 -15.34
N LEU A 320 13.07 1.21 -15.68
CA LEU A 320 12.73 2.21 -16.69
C LEU A 320 13.18 1.81 -18.10
N GLN A 321 14.01 0.77 -18.25
CA GLN A 321 14.46 0.29 -19.55
C GLN A 321 13.30 -0.22 -20.40
N TRP A 322 13.25 0.23 -21.65
CA TRP A 322 12.23 -0.20 -22.59
C TRP A 322 12.36 -1.69 -22.93
N HIS A 323 11.23 -2.38 -22.84
CA HIS A 323 11.04 -3.77 -23.22
C HIS A 323 9.62 -3.91 -23.79
N ALA A 324 9.46 -4.74 -24.81
CA ALA A 324 8.17 -4.99 -25.43
C ALA A 324 7.19 -5.72 -24.51
N GLY A 325 5.90 -5.45 -24.67
CA GLY A 325 4.81 -6.15 -23.98
C GLY A 325 4.15 -5.36 -22.86
N ARG A 326 2.87 -5.67 -22.62
CA ARG A 326 2.02 -4.92 -21.68
C ARG A 326 2.53 -4.93 -20.23
N THR A 327 3.04 -6.07 -19.78
CA THR A 327 3.59 -6.20 -18.42
C THR A 327 4.81 -5.31 -18.21
N ALA A 328 5.72 -5.26 -19.20
CA ALA A 328 6.89 -4.40 -19.14
C ALA A 328 6.50 -2.91 -19.17
N ALA A 329 5.51 -2.53 -19.98
CA ALA A 329 4.96 -1.17 -20.00
C ALA A 329 4.33 -0.79 -18.64
N ALA A 330 3.61 -1.71 -18.00
CA ALA A 330 3.02 -1.49 -16.68
C ALA A 330 4.10 -1.29 -15.59
N ILE A 331 5.19 -2.07 -15.63
CA ILE A 331 6.33 -1.90 -14.71
C ILE A 331 6.99 -0.54 -14.93
N ARG A 332 7.26 -0.15 -16.18
CA ARG A 332 7.82 1.19 -16.48
C ARG A 332 6.92 2.30 -15.97
N THR A 333 5.61 2.17 -16.15
CA THR A 333 4.63 3.12 -15.61
C THR A 333 4.75 3.24 -14.10
N ALA A 334 4.85 2.12 -13.39
CA ALA A 334 5.00 2.11 -11.92
C ALA A 334 6.35 2.71 -11.46
N ALA A 335 7.44 2.43 -12.18
CA ALA A 335 8.77 3.00 -11.91
C ALA A 335 8.81 4.52 -12.18
N VAL A 336 8.20 4.99 -13.27
CA VAL A 336 8.03 6.42 -13.58
C VAL A 336 7.22 7.12 -12.49
N SER A 337 6.14 6.51 -12.00
CA SER A 337 5.37 7.05 -10.87
C SER A 337 6.20 7.17 -9.58
N CYS A 338 7.05 6.18 -9.28
CA CYS A 338 7.97 6.27 -8.15
C CYS A 338 9.00 7.40 -8.32
N LEU A 339 9.55 7.57 -9.52
CA LEU A 339 10.50 8.66 -9.81
C LEU A 339 9.81 10.03 -9.66
N TRP A 340 8.58 10.16 -10.15
CA TRP A 340 7.79 11.38 -9.94
C TRP A 340 7.57 11.65 -8.46
N ALA A 341 7.07 10.67 -7.70
CA ALA A 341 6.87 10.79 -6.25
C ALA A 341 8.17 11.20 -5.53
N LEU A 342 9.30 10.58 -5.89
CA LEU A 342 10.62 10.93 -5.36
C LEU A 342 10.99 12.39 -5.64
N THR A 343 10.93 12.82 -6.90
CA THR A 343 11.33 14.18 -7.31
C THR A 343 10.37 15.27 -6.82
N SER A 344 9.11 14.93 -6.55
CA SER A 344 8.10 15.85 -6.01
C SER A 344 8.00 15.85 -4.48
N SER A 345 8.76 15.01 -3.78
CA SER A 345 8.64 14.80 -2.33
C SER A 345 9.24 15.90 -1.45
N GLU A 346 9.91 16.90 -2.05
CA GLU A 346 10.65 17.97 -1.37
C GLU A 346 11.77 17.51 -0.40
N VAL A 347 12.03 16.20 -0.27
CA VAL A 347 13.09 15.68 0.60
C VAL A 347 14.48 15.72 -0.03
N LEU A 348 14.55 15.87 -1.35
CA LEU A 348 15.80 15.94 -2.09
C LEU A 348 16.24 17.39 -2.27
N SER A 349 17.51 17.64 -2.00
CA SER A 349 18.15 18.91 -2.37
C SER A 349 18.24 19.08 -3.88
N ALA A 350 18.46 20.31 -4.33
CA ALA A 350 18.65 20.60 -5.76
C ALA A 350 19.82 19.81 -6.36
N GLU A 351 20.89 19.58 -5.60
CA GLU A 351 22.04 18.78 -6.04
C GLU A 351 21.68 17.32 -6.26
N GLN A 352 20.98 16.72 -5.30
CA GLN A 352 20.53 15.34 -5.40
C GLN A 352 19.56 15.12 -6.57
N ILE A 353 18.67 16.08 -6.86
CA ILE A 353 17.80 16.01 -8.05
C ILE A 353 18.63 16.05 -9.34
N ARG A 354 19.71 16.85 -9.39
CA ARG A 354 20.62 16.85 -10.55
C ARG A 354 21.32 15.50 -10.73
N ASP A 355 21.78 14.87 -9.66
CA ASP A 355 22.42 13.55 -9.74
C ASP A 355 21.45 12.48 -10.28
N VAL A 356 20.19 12.53 -9.83
CA VAL A 356 19.11 11.67 -10.34
C VAL A 356 18.84 11.95 -11.82
N GLN A 357 18.77 13.23 -12.20
CA GLN A 357 18.61 13.66 -13.59
C GLN A 357 19.74 13.12 -14.47
N GLU A 358 21.00 13.29 -14.08
CA GLU A 358 22.15 12.81 -14.86
C GLU A 358 22.09 11.31 -15.10
N THR A 359 21.58 10.57 -14.13
CA THR A 359 21.47 9.11 -14.20
C THR A 359 20.27 8.62 -15.02
N LEU A 360 19.10 9.28 -14.90
CA LEU A 360 17.82 8.76 -15.40
C LEU A 360 17.23 9.53 -16.59
N MET A 361 17.73 10.71 -16.94
CA MET A 361 17.18 11.51 -18.05
C MET A 361 17.07 10.72 -19.36
N PRO A 362 18.07 9.92 -19.80
CA PRO A 362 17.95 9.14 -21.04
C PRO A 362 16.75 8.19 -21.03
N GLN A 363 16.54 7.47 -19.93
CA GLN A 363 15.43 6.53 -19.78
C GLN A 363 14.09 7.26 -19.70
N VAL A 364 14.01 8.40 -19.00
CA VAL A 364 12.78 9.22 -18.92
C VAL A 364 12.40 9.80 -20.28
N LEU A 365 13.37 10.16 -21.14
CA LEU A 365 13.06 10.58 -22.50
C LEU A 365 12.40 9.45 -23.30
N THR A 366 12.86 8.19 -23.14
CA THR A 366 12.24 7.06 -23.82
C THR A 366 10.81 6.79 -23.36
N THR A 367 10.46 7.13 -22.11
CA THR A 367 9.10 6.92 -21.58
C THR A 367 8.08 7.92 -22.11
N LEU A 368 8.51 8.97 -22.82
CA LEU A 368 7.61 9.85 -23.57
C LEU A 368 6.93 9.12 -24.73
N GLU A 369 7.50 8.05 -25.28
CA GLU A 369 6.95 7.29 -26.42
C GLU A 369 6.03 6.13 -25.96
N GLU A 370 5.69 6.04 -24.67
CA GLU A 370 4.84 4.96 -24.15
C GLU A 370 3.38 5.09 -24.58
N ASP A 371 2.70 3.96 -24.81
CA ASP A 371 1.26 3.93 -25.14
C ASP A 371 0.38 4.54 -24.04
N SER A 372 0.83 4.40 -22.78
CA SER A 372 0.12 4.91 -21.61
C SER A 372 0.18 6.44 -21.52
N LYS A 373 -1.00 7.08 -21.65
CA LYS A 373 -1.18 8.53 -21.41
C LYS A 373 -0.54 8.98 -20.10
N MET A 374 -0.78 8.22 -19.02
CA MET A 374 -0.29 8.56 -17.68
C MET A 374 1.23 8.59 -17.64
N THR A 375 1.89 7.64 -18.30
CA THR A 375 3.35 7.55 -18.35
C THR A 375 3.95 8.73 -19.11
N ARG A 376 3.37 9.09 -20.26
CA ARG A 376 3.82 10.25 -21.04
C ARG A 376 3.64 11.56 -20.25
N LEU A 377 2.48 11.74 -19.62
CA LEU A 377 2.17 12.91 -18.80
C LEU A 377 3.17 13.06 -17.64
N ILE A 378 3.38 12.00 -16.87
CA ILE A 378 4.32 12.04 -15.74
C ILE A 378 5.74 12.28 -16.24
N SER A 379 6.15 11.67 -17.35
CA SER A 379 7.48 11.87 -17.94
C SER A 379 7.75 13.34 -18.27
N CYS A 380 6.79 14.04 -18.91
CA CYS A 380 6.90 15.49 -19.14
C CYS A 380 7.13 16.25 -17.82
N ARG A 381 6.38 15.92 -16.76
CA ARG A 381 6.50 16.59 -15.46
C ARG A 381 7.84 16.32 -14.76
N ILE A 382 8.36 15.09 -14.85
CA ILE A 382 9.69 14.74 -14.34
C ILE A 382 10.76 15.56 -15.06
N ILE A 383 10.71 15.61 -16.40
CA ILE A 383 11.65 16.41 -17.21
C ILE A 383 11.58 17.88 -16.81
N ASN A 384 10.37 18.42 -16.63
CA ASN A 384 10.18 19.80 -16.16
C ASN A 384 10.85 20.05 -14.80
N THR A 385 10.74 19.10 -13.87
CA THR A 385 11.35 19.19 -12.54
C THR A 385 12.87 19.15 -12.64
N PHE A 386 13.42 18.22 -13.42
CA PHE A 386 14.86 18.16 -13.72
C PHE A 386 15.39 19.49 -14.30
N LEU A 387 14.71 20.06 -15.30
CA LEU A 387 15.12 21.33 -15.91
C LEU A 387 15.09 22.50 -14.91
N LYS A 388 14.04 22.61 -14.09
CA LYS A 388 13.95 23.67 -13.04
C LYS A 388 15.10 23.61 -12.05
N THR A 389 15.66 22.44 -11.82
CA THR A 389 16.69 22.20 -10.81
C THR A 389 18.12 22.17 -11.38
N SER A 390 18.26 22.27 -12.70
CA SER A 390 19.55 22.19 -13.44
C SER A 390 20.50 23.38 -13.22
N GLY A 391 20.09 24.45 -12.52
CA GLY A 391 21.01 25.46 -11.96
C GLY A 391 21.91 26.21 -12.94
N GLY A 392 21.46 26.53 -14.16
CA GLY A 392 22.18 27.32 -15.16
C GLY A 392 23.41 26.65 -15.80
N MET A 393 23.93 25.58 -15.19
CA MET A 393 25.10 24.80 -15.63
C MET A 393 24.64 23.56 -16.42
N THR A 394 23.95 23.76 -17.54
CA THR A 394 23.51 22.65 -18.39
C THR A 394 24.44 22.49 -19.58
N ASP A 395 24.99 21.28 -19.75
CA ASP A 395 25.69 20.88 -20.97
C ASP A 395 24.79 21.14 -22.20
N PRO A 396 25.23 22.01 -23.13
CA PRO A 396 24.42 22.36 -24.30
C PRO A 396 23.99 21.17 -25.15
N GLU A 397 24.82 20.13 -25.25
CA GLU A 397 24.47 18.93 -26.02
C GLU A 397 23.34 18.14 -25.37
N LYS A 398 23.32 18.06 -24.04
CA LYS A 398 22.23 17.40 -23.30
C LYS A 398 20.92 18.16 -23.46
N LEU A 399 20.98 19.50 -23.38
CA LEU A 399 19.79 20.34 -23.46
C LEU A 399 19.15 20.30 -24.87
N ILE A 400 19.95 20.31 -25.93
CA ILE A 400 19.46 20.21 -27.33
C ILE A 400 18.75 18.89 -27.62
N LYS A 401 19.09 17.80 -26.92
CA LYS A 401 18.43 16.50 -27.10
C LYS A 401 17.03 16.42 -26.47
N ILE A 402 16.68 17.34 -25.57
CA ILE A 402 15.43 17.28 -24.81
C ILE A 402 14.25 17.89 -25.58
N TYR A 403 14.41 19.10 -26.12
CA TYR A 403 13.29 19.83 -26.74
C TYR A 403 12.62 19.11 -27.92
N PRO A 404 13.32 18.34 -28.80
CA PRO A 404 12.66 17.67 -29.91
C PRO A 404 11.70 16.58 -29.41
N GLU A 405 12.07 15.88 -28.33
CA GLU A 405 11.20 14.84 -27.74
C GLU A 405 9.96 15.45 -27.09
N LEU A 406 10.08 16.64 -26.48
CA LEU A 406 8.92 17.39 -25.96
C LEU A 406 8.06 17.95 -27.08
N LEU A 407 8.67 18.43 -28.16
CA LEU A 407 7.97 18.99 -29.31
C LEU A 407 7.05 17.94 -29.96
N LYS A 408 7.51 16.69 -30.12
CA LYS A 408 6.69 15.56 -30.59
C LYS A 408 5.46 15.29 -29.72
N ARG A 409 5.43 15.75 -28.47
CA ARG A 409 4.28 15.59 -27.56
C ARG A 409 3.21 16.68 -27.70
N LEU A 410 3.46 17.71 -28.52
CA LEU A 410 2.41 18.66 -28.90
C LEU A 410 1.40 18.05 -29.88
N ASP A 411 1.76 16.94 -30.55
CA ASP A 411 0.87 16.12 -31.38
C ASP A 411 0.19 14.97 -30.63
N ASP A 412 0.29 14.93 -29.29
CA ASP A 412 -0.31 13.87 -28.48
C ASP A 412 -1.85 13.89 -28.56
N VAL A 413 -2.48 12.71 -28.52
CA VAL A 413 -3.94 12.59 -28.46
C VAL A 413 -4.56 13.19 -27.18
N SER A 414 -3.77 13.34 -26.11
CA SER A 414 -4.22 13.83 -24.82
C SER A 414 -3.78 15.27 -24.57
N ASN A 415 -4.74 16.19 -24.46
CA ASN A 415 -4.47 17.59 -24.11
C ASN A 415 -3.63 17.77 -22.84
N ASP A 416 -3.81 16.93 -21.81
CA ASP A 416 -2.98 17.00 -20.59
C ASP A 416 -1.47 16.81 -20.89
N VAL A 417 -1.14 15.90 -21.81
CA VAL A 417 0.26 15.61 -22.20
C VAL A 417 0.79 16.78 -23.02
N ARG A 418 0.00 17.29 -23.95
CA ARG A 418 0.33 18.47 -24.78
C ARG A 418 0.61 19.70 -23.91
N MET A 419 -0.26 19.97 -22.93
CA MET A 419 -0.11 21.06 -21.96
C MET A 419 1.15 20.89 -21.10
N ALA A 420 1.42 19.67 -20.62
CA ALA A 420 2.63 19.40 -19.86
C ALA A 420 3.89 19.56 -20.70
N ALA A 421 3.88 19.14 -21.98
CA ALA A 421 4.98 19.32 -22.91
C ALA A 421 5.24 20.80 -23.20
N ALA A 422 4.21 21.59 -23.51
CA ALA A 422 4.30 23.03 -23.70
C ALA A 422 4.89 23.74 -22.46
N SER A 423 4.37 23.44 -21.26
CA SER A 423 4.92 23.97 -20.02
C SER A 423 6.40 23.60 -19.82
N THR A 424 6.79 22.38 -20.21
CA THR A 424 8.19 21.94 -20.11
C THR A 424 9.09 22.66 -21.13
N LEU A 425 8.57 22.96 -22.33
CA LEU A 425 9.28 23.75 -23.33
C LEU A 425 9.54 25.19 -22.87
N VAL A 426 8.61 25.81 -22.12
CA VAL A 426 8.86 27.11 -21.46
C VAL A 426 10.07 27.02 -20.53
N THR A 427 10.10 26.02 -19.65
CA THR A 427 11.22 25.81 -18.72
C THR A 427 12.54 25.53 -19.47
N TRP A 428 12.47 24.78 -20.58
CA TRP A 428 13.63 24.55 -21.44
C TRP A 428 14.19 25.86 -22.01
N LEU A 429 13.33 26.75 -22.51
CA LEU A 429 13.74 28.07 -23.00
C LEU A 429 14.34 28.94 -21.88
N GLN A 430 13.81 28.86 -20.67
CA GLN A 430 14.37 29.53 -19.49
C GLN A 430 15.78 29.01 -19.16
N CYS A 431 16.02 27.70 -19.30
CA CYS A 431 17.36 27.12 -19.16
C CYS A 431 18.32 27.66 -20.22
N VAL A 432 17.89 27.74 -21.49
CA VAL A 432 18.67 28.35 -22.59
C VAL A 432 19.00 29.81 -22.30
N LYS A 433 18.06 30.56 -21.71
CA LYS A 433 18.25 31.97 -21.33
C LYS A 433 19.31 32.17 -20.26
N GLY A 434 19.43 31.22 -19.34
CA GLY A 434 20.46 31.19 -18.29
C GLY A 434 21.82 30.68 -18.77
N ALA A 435 21.89 30.03 -19.94
CA ALA A 435 23.13 29.47 -20.46
C ALA A 435 24.09 30.56 -21.01
N ASN A 436 25.39 30.38 -20.79
CA ASN A 436 26.43 31.35 -21.16
C ASN A 436 26.59 31.54 -22.68
N ALA A 437 26.19 30.57 -23.50
CA ALA A 437 26.40 30.56 -24.96
C ALA A 437 25.08 30.47 -25.74
N LYS A 438 24.22 31.49 -25.61
CA LYS A 438 22.88 31.52 -26.25
C LYS A 438 22.91 31.22 -27.75
N SER A 439 23.90 31.74 -28.48
CA SER A 439 24.06 31.54 -29.93
C SER A 439 24.12 30.07 -30.34
N TYR A 440 24.58 29.18 -29.47
CA TYR A 440 24.63 27.74 -29.71
C TYR A 440 23.23 27.14 -29.92
N TYR A 441 22.19 27.74 -29.31
CA TYR A 441 20.81 27.28 -29.40
C TYR A 441 20.00 27.98 -30.50
N GLN A 442 20.60 28.92 -31.23
CA GLN A 442 19.87 29.76 -32.18
C GLN A 442 19.11 28.95 -33.24
N SER A 443 19.77 27.97 -33.87
CA SER A 443 19.15 27.10 -34.87
C SER A 443 18.06 26.20 -34.27
N SER A 444 18.27 25.70 -33.05
CA SER A 444 17.27 24.88 -32.34
C SER A 444 16.03 25.69 -31.99
N VAL A 445 16.20 26.92 -31.49
CA VAL A 445 15.07 27.82 -31.18
C VAL A 445 14.35 28.26 -32.45
N GLN A 446 15.07 28.54 -33.54
CA GLN A 446 14.45 28.84 -34.84
C GLN A 446 13.56 27.69 -35.32
N TYR A 447 14.07 26.45 -35.28
CA TYR A 447 13.29 25.27 -35.63
C TYR A 447 12.07 25.11 -34.71
N LEU A 448 12.25 25.31 -33.40
CA LEU A 448 11.14 25.25 -32.43
C LEU A 448 10.05 26.28 -32.76
N TYR A 449 10.38 27.53 -33.12
CA TYR A 449 9.37 28.52 -33.51
C TYR A 449 8.55 28.07 -34.71
N ARG A 450 9.24 27.61 -35.76
CA ARG A 450 8.57 27.17 -36.99
C ARG A 450 7.51 26.10 -36.71
N GLU A 451 7.85 25.13 -35.87
CA GLU A 451 6.94 24.04 -35.50
C GLU A 451 5.82 24.52 -34.56
N LEU A 452 6.13 25.38 -33.57
CA LEU A 452 5.14 25.95 -32.64
C LEU A 452 4.09 26.80 -33.35
N LEU A 453 4.46 27.57 -34.38
CA LEU A 453 3.52 28.42 -35.12
C LEU A 453 2.38 27.63 -35.76
N VAL A 454 2.62 26.37 -36.15
CA VAL A 454 1.58 25.48 -36.70
C VAL A 454 0.51 25.16 -35.64
N HIS A 455 0.88 25.11 -34.36
CA HIS A 455 -0.04 24.82 -33.26
C HIS A 455 -0.85 26.03 -32.78
N LEU A 456 -0.63 27.24 -33.31
CA LEU A 456 -1.49 28.39 -33.02
C LEU A 456 -2.88 28.25 -33.66
N ASP A 457 -3.01 27.41 -34.68
CA ASP A 457 -4.28 27.09 -35.34
C ASP A 457 -4.99 25.86 -34.71
N ASP A 458 -4.54 25.40 -33.53
CA ASP A 458 -5.14 24.23 -32.85
C ASP A 458 -6.63 24.44 -32.52
N PRO A 459 -7.52 23.45 -32.65
CA PRO A 459 -8.93 23.62 -32.30
C PRO A 459 -9.18 23.92 -30.81
N GLU A 460 -8.27 23.53 -29.92
CA GLU A 460 -8.41 23.75 -28.47
C GLU A 460 -7.74 25.06 -28.04
N ARG A 461 -8.53 25.96 -27.46
CA ARG A 461 -8.03 27.30 -27.06
C ARG A 461 -6.97 27.22 -25.97
N ALA A 462 -7.11 26.29 -25.02
CA ALA A 462 -6.12 26.11 -23.96
C ALA A 462 -4.74 25.73 -24.53
N ILE A 463 -4.71 24.98 -25.64
CA ILE A 463 -3.46 24.63 -26.32
C ILE A 463 -2.90 25.85 -27.03
N GLN A 464 -3.71 26.60 -27.78
CA GLN A 464 -3.26 27.86 -28.40
C GLN A 464 -2.62 28.81 -27.38
N ASP A 465 -3.27 29.01 -26.23
CA ASP A 465 -2.78 29.85 -25.15
C ASP A 465 -1.45 29.33 -24.60
N ALA A 466 -1.31 28.02 -24.39
CA ALA A 466 -0.06 27.41 -23.93
C ALA A 466 1.09 27.58 -24.93
N ILE A 467 0.83 27.38 -26.23
CA ILE A 467 1.82 27.57 -27.31
C ILE A 467 2.24 29.04 -27.39
N LEU A 468 1.29 29.96 -27.26
CA LEU A 468 1.58 31.39 -27.21
C LEU A 468 2.51 31.73 -26.05
N GLU A 469 2.33 31.13 -24.87
CA GLU A 469 3.26 31.30 -23.74
C GLU A 469 4.67 30.76 -24.05
N VAL A 470 4.80 29.63 -24.76
CA VAL A 470 6.10 29.12 -25.21
C VAL A 470 6.78 30.11 -26.17
N LEU A 471 6.04 30.63 -27.15
CA LEU A 471 6.54 31.63 -28.10
C LEU A 471 6.93 32.94 -27.41
N LYS A 472 6.16 33.39 -26.42
CA LYS A 472 6.47 34.59 -25.61
C LYS A 472 7.79 34.42 -24.86
N GLU A 473 7.99 33.30 -24.14
CA GLU A 473 9.25 33.06 -23.44
C GLU A 473 10.42 33.00 -24.43
N GLY A 474 10.23 32.32 -25.57
CA GLY A 474 11.25 32.24 -26.62
C GLY A 474 11.60 33.61 -27.21
N SER A 475 10.61 34.48 -27.45
CA SER A 475 10.83 35.81 -28.02
C SER A 475 11.82 36.66 -27.21
N GLY A 476 11.96 36.39 -25.90
CA GLY A 476 12.96 37.01 -25.04
C GLY A 476 14.42 36.58 -25.31
N LEU A 477 14.62 35.52 -26.10
CA LEU A 477 15.93 35.01 -26.55
C LEU A 477 16.30 35.53 -27.93
N PHE A 478 15.44 35.28 -28.93
CA PHE A 478 15.69 35.58 -30.34
C PHE A 478 14.45 36.19 -30.99
N PRO A 479 14.14 37.47 -30.71
CA PRO A 479 12.92 38.11 -31.22
C PRO A 479 12.93 38.24 -32.74
N ASP A 480 14.06 38.59 -33.34
CA ASP A 480 14.18 38.76 -34.81
C ASP A 480 13.93 37.46 -35.57
N LEU A 481 14.30 36.31 -34.97
CA LEU A 481 14.01 35.01 -35.57
C LEU A 481 12.51 34.71 -35.55
N LEU A 482 11.82 34.99 -34.44
CA LEU A 482 10.39 34.78 -34.36
C LEU A 482 9.64 35.64 -35.38
N VAL A 483 10.02 36.92 -35.52
CA VAL A 483 9.45 37.82 -36.53
C VAL A 483 9.61 37.23 -37.94
N ARG A 484 10.81 36.78 -38.29
CA ARG A 484 11.07 36.17 -39.61
C ARG A 484 10.24 34.90 -39.87
N GLU A 485 10.05 34.05 -38.88
CA GLU A 485 9.23 32.84 -39.03
C GLU A 485 7.72 33.16 -39.09
N THR A 486 7.28 34.29 -38.50
CA THR A 486 5.87 34.75 -38.61
C THR A 486 5.57 35.50 -39.92
N GLU A 487 6.59 36.01 -40.60
CA GLU A 487 6.41 36.64 -41.91
C GLU A 487 6.07 35.55 -42.96
N PRO A 488 5.01 35.73 -43.76
CA PRO A 488 4.65 34.74 -44.77
C PRO A 488 5.80 34.60 -45.77
N SER A 489 6.45 33.43 -45.76
CA SER A 489 7.51 33.09 -46.72
C SER A 489 6.96 33.27 -48.14
N SER A 490 7.46 34.28 -48.84
CA SER A 490 6.96 34.76 -50.14
C SER A 490 7.25 33.80 -51.32
N THR A 491 7.49 32.51 -51.06
CA THR A 491 7.94 31.54 -52.07
C THR A 491 7.31 30.14 -51.98
N SER A 492 6.11 29.98 -51.42
CA SER A 492 5.33 28.74 -51.62
C SER A 492 3.91 29.04 -52.09
N THR A 493 3.64 28.64 -53.32
CA THR A 493 2.36 28.75 -54.01
C THR A 493 1.25 27.90 -53.36
N ALA A 494 0.08 28.54 -53.21
CA ALA A 494 -1.29 28.00 -53.19
C ALA A 494 -1.96 27.62 -51.84
N ARG A 495 -2.61 28.60 -51.20
CA ARG A 495 -4.08 28.80 -51.07
C ARG A 495 -4.35 30.03 -50.18
N PRO A 496 -5.43 30.82 -50.41
CA PRO A 496 -5.63 32.07 -49.68
C PRO A 496 -6.17 31.81 -48.27
N PRO A 497 -5.71 32.52 -47.22
CA PRO A 497 -6.32 32.46 -45.91
C PRO A 497 -7.44 33.51 -45.80
N THR A 498 -8.59 33.11 -45.30
CA THR A 498 -9.54 34.02 -44.66
C THR A 498 -9.11 34.21 -43.22
N ALA A 499 -8.36 35.27 -42.95
CA ALA A 499 -8.10 35.75 -41.60
C ALA A 499 -8.09 37.28 -41.60
N SER A 500 -9.26 37.88 -41.38
CA SER A 500 -9.37 39.24 -40.88
C SER A 500 -9.61 39.17 -39.37
N SER A 501 -8.56 39.40 -38.59
CA SER A 501 -8.54 40.31 -37.42
C SER A 501 -7.45 39.93 -36.42
N SER A 502 -6.73 40.98 -35.99
CA SER A 502 -5.99 41.06 -34.73
C SER A 502 -4.54 40.54 -34.70
N CYS A 503 -3.67 41.14 -35.52
CA CYS A 503 -2.25 41.26 -35.18
C CYS A 503 -2.00 42.67 -34.61
N SER A 504 -1.89 42.77 -33.29
CA SER A 504 -1.44 43.98 -32.59
C SER A 504 -0.64 43.60 -31.35
N MET A 505 0.52 42.98 -31.54
CA MET A 505 1.54 42.88 -30.50
C MET A 505 2.91 43.11 -31.12
N CYS A 506 3.30 44.38 -31.25
CA CYS A 506 4.71 44.81 -31.31
C CYS A 506 4.78 46.34 -31.25
N ARG A 507 4.42 46.96 -30.11
CA ARG A 507 4.92 48.29 -29.70
C ARG A 507 4.88 48.43 -28.16
N PRO A 508 5.89 49.05 -27.54
CA PRO A 508 5.92 49.25 -26.09
C PRO A 508 5.18 50.56 -25.72
N CYS A 509 4.22 50.49 -24.81
CA CYS A 509 3.63 51.67 -24.18
C CYS A 509 3.82 51.61 -22.66
N GLN A 510 4.59 52.56 -22.16
CA GLN A 510 4.62 52.98 -20.76
C GLN A 510 3.30 53.69 -20.42
N LEU A 511 2.76 53.47 -19.21
CA LEU A 511 2.35 54.48 -18.21
C LEU A 511 1.18 54.02 -17.30
N HIS A 512 1.43 54.25 -16.00
CA HIS A 512 0.53 54.60 -14.88
C HIS A 512 -0.63 53.71 -14.39
N SER A 513 -0.40 53.22 -13.15
CA SER A 513 -1.25 53.27 -11.95
C SER A 513 -2.72 53.65 -12.08
N ASP A 514 -3.62 52.78 -11.63
CA ASP A 514 -4.52 53.06 -10.49
C ASP A 514 -5.25 51.81 -9.95
N HIS A 515 -5.79 51.99 -8.75
CA HIS A 515 -6.14 51.05 -7.68
C HIS A 515 -7.32 50.06 -7.88
N ALA A 516 -7.19 48.96 -7.12
CA ALA A 516 -8.20 48.24 -6.32
C ALA A 516 -9.18 47.24 -6.96
N GLY A 517 -9.12 46.01 -6.45
CA GLY A 517 -10.16 44.99 -6.60
C GLY A 517 -9.73 43.62 -6.05
N LEU A 518 -10.00 43.39 -4.76
CA LEU A 518 -9.79 42.14 -4.04
C LEU A 518 -10.46 40.94 -4.73
N SER A 519 -9.75 39.82 -4.89
CA SER A 519 -10.36 38.50 -5.07
C SER A 519 -9.63 37.46 -4.22
N HIS A 520 -10.42 36.74 -3.43
CA HIS A 520 -10.00 35.65 -2.57
C HIS A 520 -9.47 34.46 -3.38
N SER A 521 -8.30 33.99 -3.01
CA SER A 521 -7.68 32.75 -3.48
C SER A 521 -8.26 31.53 -2.78
N THR A 522 -8.84 30.59 -3.53
CA THR A 522 -9.13 29.23 -3.08
C THR A 522 -8.03 28.30 -3.62
N PRO A 523 -7.30 27.55 -2.77
CA PRO A 523 -6.30 26.60 -3.26
C PRO A 523 -6.97 25.35 -3.85
N LEU A 524 -6.57 24.98 -5.06
CA LEU A 524 -6.93 23.71 -5.71
C LEU A 524 -6.17 22.56 -5.05
N SER A 525 -6.91 21.62 -4.46
CA SER A 525 -6.39 20.35 -3.93
C SER A 525 -5.85 19.45 -5.06
N PRO A 526 -4.82 18.62 -4.80
CA PRO A 526 -4.30 17.67 -5.76
C PRO A 526 -5.31 16.53 -6.05
N PRO A 527 -5.30 15.94 -7.26
CA PRO A 527 -6.20 14.84 -7.61
C PRO A 527 -5.79 13.55 -6.91
N GLU A 528 -6.76 12.84 -6.33
CA GLU A 528 -6.61 11.51 -5.77
C GLU A 528 -6.20 10.49 -6.87
N PRO A 529 -5.32 9.52 -6.57
CA PRO A 529 -4.96 8.48 -7.52
C PRO A 529 -6.06 7.40 -7.59
N GLU A 530 -6.76 7.32 -8.73
CA GLU A 530 -7.58 6.16 -9.08
C GLU A 530 -6.67 4.93 -9.27
N PHE A 531 -6.64 4.05 -8.26
CA PHE A 531 -6.04 2.74 -8.36
C PHE A 531 -6.87 1.85 -9.30
N VAL A 532 -6.30 1.52 -10.47
CA VAL A 532 -6.85 0.48 -11.35
C VAL A 532 -6.71 -0.87 -10.67
N ALA A 533 -7.79 -1.35 -10.08
CA ALA A 533 -7.92 -2.72 -9.62
C ALA A 533 -7.74 -3.67 -10.81
N PHE A 534 -6.68 -4.48 -10.78
CA PHE A 534 -6.49 -5.60 -11.72
C PHE A 534 -7.61 -6.63 -11.53
N LYS A 535 -8.70 -6.51 -12.30
CA LYS A 535 -9.67 -7.59 -12.47
C LYS A 535 -9.12 -8.60 -13.48
N SER A 536 -8.71 -9.76 -12.97
CA SER A 536 -8.45 -10.95 -13.79
C SER A 536 -9.75 -11.41 -14.47
N HIS A 537 -9.90 -11.19 -15.78
CA HIS A 537 -10.95 -11.86 -16.55
C HIS A 537 -10.55 -13.29 -16.86
N LYS A 538 -11.13 -14.24 -16.11
CA LYS A 538 -11.26 -15.64 -16.54
C LYS A 538 -12.25 -15.68 -17.72
N GLN A 539 -11.76 -15.88 -18.93
CA GLN A 539 -12.60 -16.33 -20.03
C GLN A 539 -12.89 -17.82 -19.84
N GLY A 540 -14.11 -18.12 -19.40
CA GLY A 540 -14.68 -19.46 -19.40
C GLY A 540 -16.08 -19.38 -19.97
N THR A 541 -16.21 -19.56 -21.29
CA THR A 541 -17.49 -19.80 -21.94
C THR A 541 -17.46 -21.17 -22.60
N SER A 542 -18.03 -22.13 -21.89
CA SER A 542 -18.43 -23.44 -22.38
C SER A 542 -19.53 -23.30 -23.43
N VAL A 543 -19.27 -23.81 -24.64
CA VAL A 543 -20.30 -24.07 -25.65
C VAL A 543 -20.76 -25.53 -25.49
N PRO A 544 -22.06 -25.83 -25.40
CA PRO A 544 -22.53 -27.20 -25.36
C PRO A 544 -22.58 -27.80 -26.77
N ALA A 545 -21.92 -28.94 -26.97
CA ALA A 545 -22.11 -29.78 -28.13
C ALA A 545 -23.28 -30.73 -27.88
N VAL A 546 -24.36 -30.56 -28.64
CA VAL A 546 -25.39 -31.59 -28.85
C VAL A 546 -25.10 -32.25 -30.18
N ARG A 547 -24.94 -33.59 -30.18
CA ARG A 547 -25.41 -34.48 -31.24
C ARG A 547 -25.48 -35.91 -30.70
N LEU A 548 -26.72 -36.26 -30.34
CA LEU A 548 -27.26 -37.56 -29.89
C LEU A 548 -26.77 -38.06 -28.52
#